data_AF-A0A958B2R7-F1
#
_entry.id   AF-A0A958B2R7-F1
#
_cell.length_a   1.000
_cell.length_b   1.000
_cell.length_c   1.000
_cell.angle_alpha   90.00
_cell.angle_beta   90.00
_cell.angle_gamma   90.00
#
_symmetry.space_group_name_H-M   'P 1'
#
loop_
_entity.id
_entity.type
_entity.pdbx_description
1 polymer ?
#
loop_
_entity_poly.entity_id
_entity_poly.type
_entity_poly.pdbx_seq_one_letter_code
_entity_poly.pdbx_strand_id
1 'polypeptide(L)'
;MSRRFLFVSAILVMAALLAACAPPATPVPSEPAAQPAAAGEPGKLAVFGAYATAIEEPWDGVIHAALNKAMEDGRIDYTYTDDIGYAGDMERVLREVAEKNKPAIIFGDAFGNEEA
;
A
#
# COMPACT_ATOMS: atom_id res chain seq x y z
N MET A 1 -27.97 42.53 -28.29
CA MET A 1 -27.18 41.87 -27.22
C MET A 1 -26.24 42.91 -26.64
N SER A 2 -26.47 43.37 -25.40
CA SER A 2 -25.81 44.56 -24.86
C SER A 2 -24.31 44.29 -24.62
N ARG A 3 -23.42 45.24 -24.95
CA ARG A 3 -21.94 45.11 -24.80
C ARG A 3 -21.54 44.60 -23.40
N ARG A 4 -22.32 44.92 -22.36
CA ARG A 4 -22.12 44.43 -20.99
C ARG A 4 -22.27 42.90 -20.85
N PHE A 5 -23.16 42.28 -21.61
CA PHE A 5 -23.38 40.82 -21.60
C PHE A 5 -22.21 40.09 -22.27
N LEU A 6 -21.69 40.63 -23.37
CA LEU A 6 -20.52 40.10 -24.06
C LEU A 6 -19.24 40.18 -23.20
N PHE A 7 -19.06 41.26 -22.42
CA PHE A 7 -17.94 41.40 -21.50
C PHE A 7 -18.01 40.42 -20.33
N VAL A 8 -19.19 40.20 -19.74
CA VAL A 8 -19.36 39.25 -18.63
C VAL A 8 -19.17 37.80 -19.09
N SER A 9 -19.65 37.45 -20.28
CA SER A 9 -19.41 36.13 -20.88
C SER A 9 -17.92 35.91 -21.22
N ALA A 10 -17.21 36.93 -21.70
CA ALA A 10 -15.77 36.84 -21.98
C ALA A 10 -14.94 36.64 -20.70
N ILE A 11 -15.32 37.29 -19.59
CA ILE A 11 -14.65 37.12 -18.28
C ILE A 11 -14.88 35.70 -17.72
N LEU A 12 -16.10 35.16 -17.86
CA LEU A 12 -16.43 33.80 -17.42
C LEU A 12 -15.66 32.72 -18.22
N VAL A 13 -15.52 32.90 -19.53
CA VAL A 13 -14.75 31.97 -20.38
C VAL A 13 -13.25 32.06 -20.07
N MET A 14 -12.72 33.25 -19.79
CA MET A 14 -11.31 33.45 -19.45
C MET A 14 -10.95 32.91 -18.05
N ALA A 15 -11.88 32.97 -17.09
CA ALA A 15 -11.71 32.33 -15.78
C ALA A 15 -11.71 30.79 -15.86
N ALA A 16 -12.50 30.21 -16.76
CA ALA A 16 -12.53 28.76 -16.98
C ALA A 16 -11.24 28.23 -17.65
N LEU A 17 -10.59 29.04 -18.49
CA LEU A 17 -9.34 28.67 -19.16
C LEU A 17 -8.11 28.67 -18.23
N LEU A 18 -8.13 29.45 -17.14
CA LEU A 18 -7.04 29.52 -16.17
C LEU A 18 -7.03 28.36 -15.15
N ALA A 19 -8.13 27.61 -15.04
CA ALA A 19 -8.25 26.46 -14.13
C ALA A 19 -7.70 25.14 -14.71
N ALA A 20 -7.28 25.13 -15.98
CA ALA A 20 -6.83 23.92 -16.69
C ALA A 20 -5.33 23.58 -16.53
N CYS A 21 -4.57 24.40 -15.79
CA CYS A 21 -3.14 24.19 -15.54
C CYS A 21 -2.85 23.86 -14.07
N ALA A 22 -3.59 22.91 -13.49
CA ALA A 22 -3.17 22.26 -12.25
C ALA A 22 -2.25 21.07 -12.62
N PRO A 23 -1.01 21.00 -12.11
CA PRO A 23 -0.19 19.81 -12.31
C PRO A 23 -0.90 18.59 -11.69
N PRO A 24 -0.78 17.39 -12.29
CA PRO A 24 -1.30 16.18 -11.68
C PRO A 24 -0.70 16.06 -10.28
N ALA A 25 -1.54 15.81 -9.29
CA ALA A 25 -1.10 15.52 -7.94
C ALA A 25 -0.07 14.39 -8.03
N THR A 26 1.17 14.68 -7.62
CA THR A 26 2.14 13.63 -7.31
C THR A 26 1.48 12.69 -6.31
N PRO A 27 1.39 11.38 -6.57
CA PRO A 27 0.90 10.46 -5.57
C PRO A 27 1.77 10.63 -4.34
N VAL A 28 1.14 11.05 -3.25
CA VAL A 28 1.73 11.00 -1.91
C VAL A 28 2.07 9.52 -1.69
N PRO A 29 3.28 9.16 -1.22
CA PRO A 29 3.56 7.78 -0.82
C PRO A 29 2.44 7.32 0.09
N SER A 30 1.70 6.32 -0.37
CA SER A 30 0.67 5.69 0.43
C SER A 30 1.39 5.17 1.66
N GLU A 31 0.93 5.54 2.85
CA GLU A 31 1.37 4.86 4.06
C GLU A 31 1.17 3.35 3.83
N PRO A 32 2.19 2.49 4.05
CA PRO A 32 2.07 1.05 3.86
C PRO A 32 0.76 0.57 4.45
N ALA A 33 -0.04 -0.16 3.68
CA ALA A 33 -1.35 -0.62 4.11
C ALA A 33 -1.16 -1.71 5.17
N ALA A 34 -0.87 -1.31 6.41
CA ALA A 34 -0.70 -2.21 7.52
C ALA A 34 -2.08 -2.75 7.94
N GLN A 35 -2.38 -3.98 7.55
CA GLN A 35 -3.54 -4.69 8.07
C GLN A 35 -3.32 -4.90 9.58
N PRO A 36 -4.28 -4.53 10.46
CA PRO A 36 -4.13 -4.77 11.89
C PRO A 36 -3.83 -6.25 12.15
N ALA A 37 -2.82 -6.52 12.98
CA ALA A 37 -2.45 -7.85 13.39
C ALA A 37 -3.64 -8.52 14.10
N ALA A 38 -4.37 -9.36 13.37
CA ALA A 38 -5.44 -10.15 13.95
C ALA A 38 -4.80 -11.16 14.92
N ALA A 39 -5.25 -11.17 16.17
CA ALA A 39 -4.96 -12.27 17.08
C ALA A 39 -5.63 -13.52 16.49
N GLY A 40 -4.81 -14.46 16.00
CA GLY A 40 -5.29 -15.62 15.27
C GLY A 40 -6.28 -16.48 16.06
N GLU A 41 -7.19 -17.15 15.35
CA GLU A 41 -8.11 -18.07 15.99
C GLU A 41 -7.34 -19.25 16.61
N PRO A 42 -7.76 -19.75 17.79
CA PRO A 42 -7.07 -20.84 18.46
C PRO A 42 -6.92 -22.06 17.53
N GLY A 43 -5.67 -22.37 17.14
CA GLY A 43 -5.33 -23.52 16.31
C GLY A 43 -5.01 -23.22 14.84
N LYS A 44 -5.26 -22.00 14.34
CA LYS A 44 -4.78 -21.57 13.02
C LYS A 44 -3.36 -21.04 13.11
N LEU A 45 -2.60 -21.23 12.03
CA LEU A 45 -1.22 -20.75 11.96
C LEU A 45 -1.22 -19.25 11.65
N ALA A 46 -0.68 -18.42 12.55
CA ALA A 46 -0.49 -17.00 12.30
C ALA A 46 0.67 -16.78 11.32
N VAL A 47 0.39 -16.15 10.18
CA VAL A 47 1.34 -15.88 9.10
C VAL A 47 1.38 -14.38 8.82
N PHE A 48 2.58 -13.82 8.70
CA PHE A 48 2.79 -12.43 8.30
C PHE A 48 3.50 -12.34 6.95
N GLY A 49 3.05 -11.45 6.06
CA GLY A 49 3.71 -11.09 4.81
C GLY A 49 4.48 -9.78 4.92
N ALA A 50 5.75 -9.74 4.54
CA ALA A 50 6.57 -8.53 4.48
C ALA A 50 7.11 -8.34 3.06
N TYR A 51 6.66 -7.32 2.34
CA TYR A 51 7.02 -7.10 0.94
C TYR A 51 7.79 -5.79 0.76
N ALA A 52 8.94 -5.86 0.10
CA ALA A 52 9.74 -4.68 -0.19
C ALA A 52 9.03 -3.75 -1.19
N THR A 53 8.27 -4.31 -2.13
CA THR A 53 7.47 -3.56 -3.12
C THR A 53 5.97 -3.68 -2.85
N ALA A 54 5.16 -2.99 -3.66
CA ALA A 54 3.72 -3.04 -3.58
C ALA A 54 3.20 -4.41 -4.07
N ILE A 55 2.17 -4.96 -3.41
CA ILE A 55 1.62 -6.28 -3.76
C ILE A 55 0.96 -6.33 -5.16
N GLU A 56 0.70 -5.19 -5.79
CA GLU A 56 0.25 -5.12 -7.18
C GLU A 56 1.34 -5.55 -8.17
N GLU A 57 2.61 -5.60 -7.76
CA GLU A 57 3.67 -6.14 -8.57
C GLU A 57 3.50 -7.66 -8.79
N PRO A 58 3.88 -8.20 -9.96
CA PRO A 58 3.59 -9.59 -10.28
C PRO A 58 4.19 -10.62 -9.33
N TRP A 59 5.36 -10.34 -8.75
CA TRP A 59 6.06 -11.26 -7.85
C TRP A 59 5.37 -11.32 -6.48
N ASP A 60 5.28 -10.18 -5.81
CA ASP A 60 4.64 -10.07 -4.49
C ASP A 60 3.16 -10.43 -4.55
N GLY A 61 2.48 -10.04 -5.64
CA GLY A 61 1.07 -10.37 -5.86
C GLY A 61 0.79 -11.87 -5.95
N VAL A 62 1.71 -12.67 -6.50
CA VAL A 62 1.53 -14.14 -6.54
C VAL A 62 1.67 -14.76 -5.15
N ILE A 63 2.61 -14.27 -4.33
CA ILE A 63 2.77 -14.72 -2.94
C ILE A 63 1.53 -14.33 -2.13
N HIS A 64 1.11 -13.07 -2.24
CA HIS A 64 -0.06 -12.52 -1.55
C HIS A 64 -1.34 -13.31 -1.90
N ALA A 65 -1.58 -13.57 -3.19
CA ALA A 65 -2.73 -14.36 -3.64
C ALA A 65 -2.74 -15.79 -3.07
N ALA A 66 -1.58 -16.44 -3.00
CA ALA A 66 -1.46 -17.78 -2.43
C ALA A 66 -1.76 -17.82 -0.92
N LEU A 67 -1.28 -16.82 -0.17
CA LEU A 67 -1.54 -16.70 1.26
C LEU A 67 -3.00 -16.34 1.55
N ASN A 68 -3.61 -15.44 0.78
CA ASN A 68 -5.05 -15.17 0.86
C ASN A 68 -5.88 -16.42 0.60
N LYS A 69 -5.54 -17.21 -0.43
CA LYS A 69 -6.22 -18.47 -0.69
C LYS A 69 -6.13 -19.43 0.50
N ALA A 70 -4.97 -19.54 1.15
CA ALA A 70 -4.82 -20.39 2.33
C ALA A 70 -5.61 -19.88 3.54
N MET A 71 -5.75 -18.56 3.69
CA MET A 71 -6.59 -17.92 4.70
C MET A 71 -8.08 -18.16 4.43
N GLU A 72 -8.53 -17.98 3.19
CA GLU A 72 -9.91 -18.28 2.74
C GLU A 72 -10.29 -19.75 2.95
N ASP A 73 -9.34 -20.66 2.70
CA ASP A 73 -9.48 -22.10 2.98
C ASP A 73 -9.45 -22.41 4.50
N GLY A 74 -9.31 -21.40 5.37
CA GLY A 74 -9.35 -21.51 6.83
C GLY A 74 -8.10 -22.12 7.47
N ARG A 75 -6.98 -22.18 6.74
CA ARG A 75 -5.76 -22.89 7.17
C ARG A 75 -4.82 -22.02 8.00
N ILE A 76 -4.82 -20.71 7.74
CA ILE A 76 -3.94 -19.73 8.36
C ILE A 76 -4.72 -18.47 8.70
N ASP A 77 -4.18 -17.67 9.63
CA ASP A 77 -4.56 -16.27 9.79
C ASP A 77 -3.44 -15.43 9.17
N TYR A 78 -3.78 -14.59 8.18
CA TYR A 78 -2.80 -13.88 7.38
C TYR A 78 -2.95 -12.36 7.51
N THR A 79 -1.85 -11.70 7.82
CA THR A 79 -1.72 -10.23 7.76
C THR A 79 -0.45 -9.87 7.01
N TYR A 80 -0.34 -8.64 6.53
CA TYR A 80 0.82 -8.23 5.74
C TYR A 80 1.10 -6.73 5.84
N THR A 81 2.28 -6.36 5.35
CA THR A 81 2.67 -4.99 5.01
C THR A 81 3.48 -5.05 3.73
N ASP A 82 3.19 -4.11 2.83
CA ASP A 82 3.84 -3.98 1.54
C ASP A 82 4.45 -2.59 1.37
N ASP A 83 5.13 -2.36 0.25
CA ASP A 83 5.83 -1.10 -0.05
C ASP A 83 6.74 -0.63 1.11
N ILE A 84 7.42 -1.59 1.75
CA ILE A 84 8.30 -1.31 2.89
C ILE A 84 9.56 -0.56 2.42
N GLY A 85 10.00 -0.82 1.18
CA GLY A 85 11.17 -0.19 0.58
C GLY A 85 12.50 -0.76 1.07
N TYR A 86 13.58 -0.10 0.63
CA TYR A 86 14.96 -0.62 0.69
C TYR A 86 15.90 0.13 1.65
N ALA A 87 15.39 1.13 2.38
CA ALA A 87 16.21 2.03 3.19
C ALA A 87 16.27 1.67 4.69
N GLY A 88 16.29 0.38 5.01
CA GLY A 88 16.36 -0.15 6.39
C GLY A 88 15.01 -0.31 7.11
N ASP A 89 13.90 0.14 6.51
CA ASP A 89 12.56 -0.04 7.09
C ASP A 89 12.16 -1.51 7.20
N MET A 90 12.66 -2.37 6.31
CA MET A 90 12.43 -3.82 6.35
C MET A 90 12.89 -4.43 7.68
N GLU A 91 14.13 -4.18 8.11
CA GLU A 91 14.63 -4.74 9.38
C GLU A 91 13.83 -4.24 10.59
N ARG A 92 13.39 -2.98 10.54
CA ARG A 92 12.56 -2.39 11.59
C ARG A 92 11.22 -3.11 11.67
N VAL A 93 10.52 -3.27 10.54
CA VAL A 93 9.23 -3.97 10.47
C VAL A 93 9.38 -5.41 10.94
N LEU A 94 10.39 -6.14 10.43
CA LEU A 94 10.63 -7.53 10.81
C LEU A 94 10.89 -7.68 12.31
N ARG A 95 11.69 -6.79 12.91
CA ARG A 95 11.97 -6.81 14.36
C ARG A 95 10.72 -6.52 15.18
N GLU A 96 9.95 -5.52 14.78
CA GLU A 96 8.70 -5.17 15.45
C GLU A 96 7.68 -6.32 15.39
N VAL A 97 7.50 -6.93 14.22
CA VAL A 97 6.60 -8.06 14.01
C VAL A 97 7.07 -9.27 14.81
N ALA A 98 8.36 -9.58 14.81
CA ALA A 98 8.92 -10.70 15.57
C ALA A 98 8.78 -10.52 17.08
N GLU A 99 8.94 -9.30 17.60
CA GLU A 99 8.89 -9.03 19.03
C GLU A 99 7.46 -8.83 19.56
N LYS A 100 6.61 -8.13 18.82
CA LYS A 100 5.26 -7.75 19.26
C LYS A 100 4.19 -8.73 18.79
N ASN A 101 4.18 -9.03 17.50
CA ASN A 101 3.10 -9.81 16.87
C ASN A 101 3.36 -11.31 17.01
N LYS A 102 4.64 -11.72 17.02
CA LYS A 102 5.10 -13.10 17.18
C LYS A 102 4.36 -14.10 16.28
N PRO A 103 4.26 -13.86 14.95
CA PRO A 103 3.65 -14.81 14.05
C PRO A 103 4.44 -16.13 14.06
N ALA A 104 3.79 -17.22 13.69
CA ALA A 104 4.46 -18.51 13.59
C ALA A 104 5.36 -18.59 12.35
N ILE A 105 5.01 -17.87 11.28
CA ILE A 105 5.78 -17.77 10.03
C ILE A 105 5.75 -16.33 9.52
N ILE A 106 6.89 -15.87 9.01
CA ILE A 106 7.00 -14.66 8.19
C ILE A 106 7.38 -15.09 6.78
N PHE A 107 6.55 -14.73 5.80
CA PHE A 107 6.88 -14.80 4.37
C PHE A 107 7.29 -13.40 3.91
N GLY A 108 8.28 -13.30 3.04
CA GLY A 108 8.62 -11.99 2.49
C GLY A 108 9.44 -12.03 1.23
N ASP A 109 9.40 -10.89 0.53
CA ASP A 109 10.30 -10.53 -0.54
C ASP A 109 11.15 -9.36 -0.05
N ALA A 110 12.47 -9.50 -0.16
CA ALA A 110 13.44 -8.58 0.43
C ALA A 110 14.72 -8.49 -0.41
N PHE A 111 14.64 -8.75 -1.72
CA PHE A 111 15.80 -8.66 -2.59
C PHE A 111 16.30 -7.20 -2.65
N GLY A 112 17.56 -6.98 -2.30
CA GLY A 112 18.17 -5.64 -2.17
C GLY A 112 18.09 -5.07 -0.76
N ASN A 113 17.35 -5.69 0.17
CA ASN A 113 17.35 -5.29 1.59
C ASN A 113 18.51 -5.91 2.38
N GLU A 114 19.24 -6.88 1.82
CA GLU A 114 20.36 -7.53 2.51
C GLU A 114 21.57 -6.63 2.74
N GLU A 115 21.66 -5.52 2.01
CA GLU A 115 22.76 -4.55 2.10
C GLU A 115 22.42 -3.29 2.92
N ALA A 116 21.17 -3.18 3.38
CA ALA A 116 20.66 -2.01 4.08
C ALA A 116 21.24 -1.82 5.50
#